data_AF-A0A3D1IL77-F1
#
_entry.id   AF-A0A3D1IL77-F1
#
_cell.length_a   1.000
_cell.length_b   1.000
_cell.length_c   1.000
_cell.angle_alpha   90.00
_cell.angle_beta   90.00
_cell.angle_gamma   90.00
#
_symmetry.space_group_name_H-M   'P 1'
#
loop_
_entity.id
_entity.type
_entity.pdbx_description
1 polymer ?
#
loop_
_entity_poly.entity_id
_entity_poly.type
_entity_poly.pdbx_seq_one_letter_code
_entity_poly.pdbx_strand_id
1 'polypeptide(L)' 'MAFDLTAVQQALREHRLDGWLLYDFHGSNPIARRIAGLNDGAKLTTRRWYYLIPVEGVPGALVHAIERDRLEHLPGDTVR' A
#
# COMPACT_ATOMS: atom_id res chain seq x y z
N MET A 1 -12.52 -7.83 -0.21
CA MET A 1 -11.84 -8.19 -1.46
C MET A 1 -10.35 -8.24 -1.16
N ALA A 2 -9.69 -9.34 -1.47
CA ALA A 2 -8.24 -9.45 -1.32
C ALA A 2 -7.53 -8.54 -2.33
N PHE A 3 -6.40 -7.98 -1.94
CA PHE A 3 -5.50 -7.23 -2.82
C PHE A 3 -4.91 -8.17 -3.88
N ASP A 4 -5.10 -7.85 -5.17
CA ASP A 4 -4.52 -8.60 -6.30
C ASP A 4 -3.36 -7.81 -6.91
N LEU A 5 -2.14 -8.18 -6.52
CA LEU A 5 -0.91 -7.55 -7.00
C LEU A 5 -0.74 -7.71 -8.52
N THR A 6 -1.07 -8.89 -9.05
CA THR A 6 -0.88 -9.20 -10.47
C THR A 6 -1.76 -8.31 -11.32
N ALA A 7 -3.04 -8.15 -10.95
CA ALA A 7 -3.96 -7.28 -11.66
C ALA A 7 -3.48 -5.81 -11.66
N VAL A 8 -2.97 -5.31 -10.53
CA VAL A 8 -2.41 -3.95 -10.46
C VAL A 8 -1.19 -3.80 -11.36
N GLN A 9 -0.25 -4.74 -11.33
CA GLN A 9 0.94 -4.70 -12.18
C GLN A 9 0.61 -4.78 -13.67
N GLN A 10 -0.41 -5.55 -14.06
CA GLN A 10 -0.88 -5.57 -15.46
C GLN A 10 -1.44 -4.21 -15.87
N ALA A 11 -2.30 -3.60 -15.05
CA ALA A 11 -2.82 -2.26 -15.34
C ALA A 11 -1.69 -1.22 -15.47
N LEU A 12 -0.67 -1.28 -14.61
CA LEU A 12 0.51 -0.40 -14.71
C LEU A 12 1.24 -0.56 -16.05
N ARG A 13 1.41 -1.79 -16.53
CA ARG A 13 2.02 -2.07 -17.85
C ARG A 13 1.19 -1.50 -19.00
N GLU A 14 -0.12 -1.76 -18.99
CA GLU A 14 -1.05 -1.29 -20.02
C GLU A 14 -1.03 0.24 -20.13
N HIS A 15 -0.93 0.93 -19.00
CA HIS A 15 -0.88 2.39 -18.93
C HIS A 15 0.54 2.97 -19.05
N ARG A 16 1.57 2.15 -19.24
CA ARG A 16 2.98 2.57 -19.33
C ARG A 16 3.44 3.40 -18.11
N LEU A 17 3.04 2.97 -16.93
CA LEU A 17 3.41 3.56 -15.65
C LEU A 17 4.45 2.67 -14.95
N ASP A 18 5.46 3.28 -14.33
CA ASP A 18 6.53 2.54 -13.66
C ASP A 18 6.11 1.99 -12.28
N GLY A 19 5.04 2.53 -11.70
CA GLY A 19 4.54 2.10 -10.41
C GLY A 19 3.37 2.92 -9.89
N TRP A 20 2.81 2.46 -8.78
CA TRP A 20 1.77 3.15 -8.02
C TRP A 20 2.21 3.35 -6.58
N LEU A 21 2.41 4.61 -6.18
CA LEU A 21 2.65 4.96 -4.78
C LEU A 21 1.31 5.23 -4.09
N LEU A 22 0.88 4.31 -3.24
CA LEU A 22 -0.23 4.51 -2.33
C LEU A 22 0.22 5.35 -1.15
N TYR A 23 -0.65 6.24 -0.70
CA TYR A 23 -0.44 7.11 0.45
C TYR A 23 -1.75 7.35 1.17
N ASP A 24 -1.70 7.35 2.50
CA ASP A 24 -2.79 7.82 3.34
C ASP A 24 -2.27 8.44 4.65
N PHE A 25 -3.04 9.39 5.16
CA PHE A 25 -2.88 10.00 6.47
C PHE A 25 -4.26 10.29 7.04
N HIS A 26 -4.56 9.78 8.25
CA HIS A 26 -5.88 9.97 8.88
C HIS A 26 -7.07 9.55 8.01
N GLY A 27 -6.90 8.63 7.07
CA GLY A 27 -7.98 8.18 6.20
C GLY A 27 -8.40 9.13 5.09
N SER A 28 -7.55 10.10 4.76
CA SER A 28 -7.70 11.00 3.60
C SER A 28 -7.94 10.30 2.26
N ASN A 29 -7.42 9.07 2.08
CA ASN A 29 -7.45 8.34 0.83
C ASN A 29 -8.15 6.98 0.98
N PRO A 30 -9.48 6.91 0.79
CA PRO A 30 -10.23 5.67 0.96
C PRO A 30 -9.84 4.58 -0.06
N ILE A 31 -9.32 4.96 -1.23
CA ILE A 31 -8.83 4.02 -2.24
C ILE A 31 -7.57 3.32 -1.73
N ALA A 32 -6.58 4.09 -1.27
CA ALA A 32 -5.35 3.53 -0.72
C ALA A 32 -5.63 2.61 0.48
N ARG A 33 -6.52 3.01 1.39
CA ARG A 33 -6.93 2.16 2.53
C ARG A 33 -7.56 0.85 2.08
N ARG A 34 -8.45 0.89 1.08
CA ARG A 34 -9.10 -0.30 0.56
C ARG A 34 -8.11 -1.26 -0.06
N ILE A 35 -7.18 -0.75 -0.87
CA ILE A 35 -6.15 -1.55 -1.53
C ILE A 35 -5.19 -2.15 -0.51
N ALA A 36 -4.80 -1.38 0.52
CA ALA A 36 -3.94 -1.83 1.60
C ALA A 36 -4.64 -2.73 2.65
N GLY A 37 -5.95 -2.96 2.53
CA GLY A 37 -6.70 -3.75 3.52
C GLY A 37 -6.86 -3.09 4.89
N LEU A 38 -6.88 -1.75 4.95
CA LEU A 38 -6.95 -0.95 6.18
C LEU A 38 -8.36 -0.38 6.47
N ASN A 39 -9.39 -0.96 5.86
CA ASN A 39 -10.77 -0.49 5.99
C ASN A 39 -11.46 -0.89 7.30
N ASP A 40 -10.97 -1.94 7.98
CA ASP A 40 -11.53 -2.35 9.25
C ASP A 40 -11.04 -1.39 10.33
N GLY A 41 -11.95 -0.58 10.87
CA GLY A 41 -11.72 0.58 11.75
C GLY A 41 -10.97 0.33 13.06
N ALA A 42 -10.41 -0.86 13.28
CA ALA A 42 -9.61 -1.21 14.46
C ALA A 42 -8.18 -0.65 14.42
N LYS A 43 -7.65 -0.30 13.23
CA LYS A 43 -6.30 0.24 13.08
C LYS A 43 -6.35 1.72 12.69
N LEU A 44 -6.52 2.59 13.69
CA LEU A 44 -6.27 4.03 13.52
C LEU A 44 -4.87 4.22 12.92
N THR A 45 -4.78 4.74 11.69
CA THR A 45 -3.51 5.16 11.08
C THR A 45 -3.32 6.64 11.43
N THR A 46 -2.73 6.87 12.60
CA THR A 46 -2.46 8.22 13.09
C THR A 46 -1.18 8.79 12.49
N ARG A 47 -0.39 7.96 11.80
CA ARG A 47 0.82 8.34 11.09
C ARG A 47 0.65 8.12 9.59
N ARG A 48 1.49 8.82 8.82
CA ARG A 48 1.58 8.65 7.37
C ARG A 48 2.20 7.30 7.07
N TRP A 49 1.73 6.67 6.01
CA TRP A 49 2.34 5.48 5.45
C TRP A 49 2.32 5.56 3.93
N TYR A 50 3.25 4.85 3.31
CA TYR A 50 3.37 4.74 1.87
C TYR A 50 3.54 3.28 1.50
N TYR A 51 3.00 2.91 0.34
CA TYR A 51 3.18 1.58 -0.22
C TYR A 51 3.35 1.68 -1.73
N LEU A 52 4.55 1.37 -2.20
CA LEU A 52 4.94 1.40 -3.61
C LEU A 52 4.68 0.04 -4.23
N ILE A 53 3.86 0.01 -5.28
CA ILE A 53 3.67 -1.15 -6.14
C ILE A 53 4.41 -0.85 -7.45
N PRO A 54 5.60 -1.42 -7.70
CA PRO A 54 6.28 -1.24 -8.98
C PRO A 54 5.59 -2.06 -10.08
N VAL A 55 5.77 -1.65 -11.33
CA VAL A 55 5.27 -2.38 -12.51
C VAL A 55 5.86 -3.80 -12.61
N GLU A 56 7.05 -4.01 -12.06
CA GLU A 56 7.74 -5.29 -11.97
C GLU A 56 8.53 -5.36 -10.65
N GLY A 57 8.63 -6.55 -10.06
CA GLY A 57 9.32 -6.77 -8.80
C GLY A 57 8.40 -6.77 -7.58
N VAL A 58 9.01 -6.68 -6.40
CA VAL A 58 8.31 -6.74 -5.12
C VAL A 58 7.83 -5.36 -4.68
N PRO A 59 6.61 -5.22 -4.13
CA PRO A 59 6.18 -3.98 -3.50
C PRO A 59 7.05 -3.58 -2.31
N GLY A 60 6.96 -2.32 -1.90
CA GLY A 60 7.68 -1.80 -0.76
C GLY A 60 6.80 -0.91 0.13
N ALA A 61 6.84 -1.14 1.43
CA ALA A 61 6.16 -0.31 2.43
C ALA A 61 7.15 0.68 3.06
N LEU A 62 6.72 1.92 3.29
CA LEU A 62 7.41 2.87 4.16
C LEU A 62 6.42 3.31 5.25
N VAL A 63 6.71 2.92 6.48
CA VAL A 63 5.83 3.15 7.64
C VAL A 63 6.57 3.83 8.76
N HIS A 64 5.86 4.59 9.57
CA HIS A 64 6.43 5.15 10.78
C HIS A 64 6.80 4.05 11.77
N ALA A 65 7.94 4.18 12.46
CA ALA A 65 8.45 3.20 13.44
C ALA A 65 7.51 2.89 14.63
N ILE A 66 6.44 3.66 14.81
CA ILE A 66 5.43 3.48 15.88
C ILE A 66 4.28 2.57 15.39
N GLU A 67 4.03 2.55 14.08
CA GLU A 67 2.90 1.86 13.44
C GLU A 67 3.43 0.81 12.42
N ARG A 68 4.45 0.04 12.83
CA ARG A 68 5.18 -0.91 11.97
C ARG A 68 4.28 -2.01 11.39
N ASP A 69 3.42 -2.55 12.24
CA ASP A 69 2.59 -3.72 11.95
C ASP A 69 1.33 -3.37 11.14
N ARG A 70 1.25 -2.14 10.59
CA ARG A 70 0.10 -1.69 9.80
C ARG A 70 0.08 -2.32 8.41
N LEU A 71 1.25 -2.50 7.79
CA LEU A 71 1.36 -3.02 6.43
C LEU A 71 2.06 -4.39 6.34
N GLU A 72 2.41 -5.02 7.47
CA GLU A 72 3.11 -6.31 7.50
C GLU A 72 2.36 -7.46 6.82
N HIS A 73 1.02 -7.35 6.69
CA HIS A 73 0.22 -8.34 5.97
C HIS A 73 0.25 -8.18 4.45
N LEU A 74 0.83 -7.09 3.94
CA LEU A 74 1.00 -6.86 2.50
C LEU A 74 2.30 -7.49 1.99
N PRO A 75 2.35 -7.92 0.72
CA PRO A 75 3.56 -8.49 0.15
C PRO A 75 4.67 -7.44 0.02
N GLY A 76 5.92 -7.88 0.15
CA GLY A 76 7.10 -7.04 -0.08
C GLY A 76 7.79 -6.56 1.18
N ASP A 77 8.83 -5.74 0.98
CA ASP A 77 9.72 -5.32 2.07
C ASP A 77 9.24 -4.03 2.74
N THR A 78 9.42 -3.95 4.05
CA THR A 78 9.15 -2.70 4.80
C THR A 78 10.46 -1.96 5.04
N VAL A 79 10.61 -0.80 4.39
CA VAL A 79 11.70 0.16 4.60
C VAL A 79 11.32 1.11 5.74
N ARG A 80 12.32 1.51 6.52
CA ARG A 80 12.19 2.37 7.71
C ARG A 80 12.70 3.77 7.45
#